data_AF-A0AAW2VZ95-F1
#
_entry.id   AF-A0AAW2VZ95-F1
#
_cell.length_a   1.000
_cell.length_b   1.000
_cell.length_c   1.000
_cell.angle_alpha   90.00
_cell.angle_beta   90.00
_cell.angle_gamma   90.00
#
_symmetry.space_group_name_H-M   'P 1'
#
loop_
_entity.id
_entity.type
_entity.pdbx_description
1 polymer ?
#
loop_
_entity_poly.entity_id
_entity_poly.type
_entity_poly.pdbx_seq_one_letter_code
_entity_poly.pdbx_strand_id
1 'polypeptide(L)'
;MNILSATSGALVVSVEYRLAPEHLLPAAYDDSWYALKWVCSHVLDQPHFEKDEWITNHADFNRVFIGGDSAGGNITHNMAMHAGSESLLET
;
A
#
# COMPACT_ATOMS: atom_id res chain seq x y z
N MET A 1 -10.83 -7.93 -5.87
CA MET A 1 -10.46 -6.56 -6.31
C MET A 1 -10.72 -6.26 -7.80
N ASN A 2 -11.06 -7.24 -8.65
CA ASN A 2 -11.24 -7.02 -10.10
C ASN A 2 -12.34 -6.00 -10.45
N ILE A 3 -13.49 -6.02 -9.77
CA ILE A 3 -14.58 -5.06 -10.01
C ILE A 3 -14.10 -3.63 -9.70
N LEU A 4 -13.41 -3.43 -8.56
CA LEU A 4 -12.88 -2.13 -8.19
C LEU A 4 -11.89 -1.62 -9.24
N SER A 5 -10.95 -2.45 -9.67
CA SER A 5 -9.99 -2.06 -10.72
C SER A 5 -10.68 -1.72 -12.05
N ALA A 6 -11.59 -2.57 -12.51
CA ALA A 6 -12.29 -2.38 -13.79
C ALA A 6 -13.17 -1.11 -13.81
N THR A 7 -13.84 -0.80 -12.69
CA THR A 7 -14.78 0.33 -12.61
C THR A 7 -14.10 1.66 -12.30
N SER A 8 -12.97 1.65 -11.59
CA SER A 8 -12.22 2.87 -11.26
C SER A 8 -11.24 3.31 -12.34
N GLY A 9 -10.84 2.38 -13.23
CA GLY A 9 -9.75 2.63 -14.17
C GLY A 9 -8.40 2.80 -13.46
N ALA A 10 -8.26 2.30 -12.23
CA ALA A 10 -7.04 2.35 -11.44
C ALA A 10 -6.33 0.99 -11.40
N LEU A 11 -5.01 1.05 -11.35
CA LEU A 11 -4.17 -0.06 -10.90
C LEU A 11 -4.47 -0.30 -9.41
N VAL A 12 -4.75 -1.55 -9.05
CA VAL A 12 -5.07 -1.92 -7.66
C VAL A 12 -4.04 -2.91 -7.15
N VAL A 13 -3.36 -2.54 -6.06
CA VAL A 13 -2.50 -3.44 -5.28
C VAL A 13 -3.31 -3.95 -4.10
N SER A 14 -3.62 -5.24 -4.08
CA SER A 14 -4.30 -5.90 -2.96
C SER A 14 -3.25 -6.49 -2.04
N VAL A 15 -3.15 -5.97 -0.81
CA VAL A 15 -2.11 -6.39 0.14
C VAL A 15 -2.55 -7.65 0.88
N GLU A 16 -1.78 -8.72 0.73
CA GLU A 16 -1.92 -9.95 1.51
C GLU A 16 -1.16 -9.79 2.84
N TYR A 17 -1.77 -9.12 3.82
CA TYR A 17 -1.17 -8.90 5.13
C TYR A 17 -1.33 -10.12 6.04
N ARG A 18 -0.42 -10.29 7.00
CA ARG A 18 -0.49 -11.38 7.98
C ARG A 18 -1.72 -11.28 8.87
N LEU A 19 -2.37 -12.42 9.11
CA LEU A 19 -3.62 -12.52 9.85
C LEU A 19 -3.42 -12.95 11.32
N ALA A 20 -4.31 -12.48 12.18
CA ALA A 20 -4.48 -13.03 13.52
C ALA A 20 -5.31 -14.33 13.46
N PRO A 21 -5.12 -15.27 14.39
CA PRO A 21 -4.31 -15.17 15.62
C PRO A 21 -2.80 -15.44 15.49
N GLU A 22 -2.34 -15.98 14.37
CA GLU A 22 -0.93 -16.39 14.16
C GLU A 22 0.02 -15.19 14.23
N HIS A 23 -0.44 -14.05 13.73
CA HIS A 23 0.28 -12.78 13.77
C HIS A 23 -0.63 -11.69 14.33
N LEU A 24 -0.53 -11.47 15.64
CA LEU A 24 -1.27 -10.42 16.34
C LEU A 24 -0.86 -9.03 15.86
N LEU A 25 -1.70 -8.03 16.15
CA LEU A 25 -1.37 -6.63 15.91
C LEU A 25 -0.06 -6.26 16.64
N PRO A 26 0.83 -5.46 16.00
CA PRO A 26 0.58 -4.63 14.82
C PRO A 26 0.89 -5.27 13.45
N ALA A 27 1.09 -6.59 13.35
CA ALA A 27 1.60 -7.23 12.12
C ALA A 27 0.86 -6.82 10.83
N ALA A 28 -0.48 -6.78 10.85
CA ALA A 28 -1.28 -6.35 9.69
C ALA A 28 -1.05 -4.88 9.30
N TYR A 29 -0.80 -4.00 10.28
CA TYR A 29 -0.48 -2.59 10.03
C TYR A 29 0.93 -2.46 9.46
N ASP A 30 1.90 -3.19 10.01
CA ASP A 30 3.29 -3.16 9.55
C ASP A 30 3.40 -3.65 8.10
N ASP A 31 2.72 -4.76 7.76
CA ASP A 31 2.69 -5.29 6.39
C ASP A 31 2.04 -4.31 5.41
N SER A 32 0.95 -3.67 5.82
CA SER A 32 0.25 -2.68 5.00
C SER A 32 1.09 -1.41 4.81
N TRP A 33 1.83 -0.99 5.83
CA TRP A 33 2.74 0.15 5.75
C TRP A 33 3.93 -0.15 4.86
N TYR A 34 4.52 -1.33 5.01
CA TYR A 34 5.61 -1.80 4.16
C TYR A 34 5.16 -1.91 2.69
N ALA A 35 3.96 -2.43 2.43
CA ALA A 35 3.40 -2.49 1.08
C ALA A 35 3.18 -1.10 0.48
N LEU A 36 2.70 -0.12 1.26
CA LEU A 36 2.55 1.25 0.79
C LEU A 36 3.89 1.90 0.45
N LYS A 37 4.92 1.70 1.29
CA LYS A 37 6.30 2.12 0.98
C LYS A 37 6.81 1.48 -0.30
N TRP A 38 6.61 0.17 -0.46
CA TRP A 38 6.99 -0.55 -1.67
C TRP A 38 6.29 0.03 -2.92
N VAL A 39 5.00 0.36 -2.87
CA VAL A 39 4.34 1.03 -3.99
C VAL A 39 5.00 2.37 -4.29
N CYS A 40 5.19 3.23 -3.28
CA CYS A 40 5.80 4.55 -3.46
C CYS A 40 7.26 4.51 -3.90
N SER A 41 8.00 3.47 -3.54
CA SER A 41 9.41 3.30 -3.92
C SER A 41 9.62 3.08 -5.42
N HIS A 42 8.57 2.97 -6.23
CA HIS A 42 8.70 2.90 -7.69
C HIS A 42 9.01 4.27 -8.33
N VAL A 43 8.74 5.37 -7.62
CA VAL A 43 9.00 6.74 -8.09
C VAL A 43 10.50 7.08 -8.06
N LEU A 44 11.25 6.50 -7.12
CA LEU A 44 12.68 6.74 -6.92
C LEU A 44 13.45 5.41 -7.01
N ASP A 45 14.71 5.39 -7.41
CA ASP A 45 15.53 4.17 -7.32
C ASP A 45 15.93 3.91 -5.85
N GLN A 46 15.07 3.21 -5.11
CA GLN A 46 15.33 2.76 -3.74
C GLN A 46 16.02 1.39 -3.77
N PRO A 47 17.20 1.21 -3.14
CA PRO A 47 18.00 -0.02 -3.25
C PRO A 47 17.37 -1.24 -2.58
N HIS A 48 16.35 -1.05 -1.74
CA HIS A 48 15.76 -2.10 -0.90
C HIS A 48 14.42 -2.64 -1.42
N PHE A 49 13.91 -2.11 -2.53
CA PHE A 49 12.64 -2.52 -3.09
C PHE A 49 12.81 -2.97 -4.54
N GLU A 50 12.38 -4.20 -4.83
CA GLU A 50 12.27 -4.66 -6.21
C GLU A 50 11.14 -3.91 -6.91
N LYS A 51 11.45 -3.41 -8.11
CA LYS A 51 10.47 -2.71 -8.94
C LYS A 51 9.59 -3.70 -9.69
N ASP A 52 8.29 -3.46 -9.63
CA ASP A 52 7.31 -4.08 -10.49
C ASP A 52 7.17 -3.26 -11.79
N GLU A 53 7.35 -3.92 -12.93
CA GLU A 53 7.27 -3.27 -14.25
C GLU A 53 5.87 -2.72 -14.54
N TRP A 54 4.82 -3.40 -14.07
CA TRP A 54 3.45 -2.97 -14.31
C TRP A 54 3.14 -1.69 -13.55
N ILE A 55 3.56 -1.60 -12.29
CA ILE A 55 3.46 -0.37 -11.49
C ILE A 55 4.28 0.74 -12.13
N THR A 56 5.54 0.46 -12.49
CA THR A 56 6.45 1.45 -13.07
C THR A 56 5.90 2.04 -14.38
N ASN A 57 5.27 1.21 -15.23
CA ASN A 57 4.83 1.62 -16.56
C ASN A 57 3.40 2.17 -16.59
N HIS A 58 2.56 1.89 -15.59
CA HIS A 58 1.12 2.20 -15.64
C HIS A 58 0.57 3.01 -14.45
N ALA A 59 1.30 3.13 -13.34
CA ALA A 59 0.83 3.90 -12.19
C ALA A 59 1.04 5.42 -12.41
N ASP A 60 0.07 6.21 -11.95
CA ASP A 60 0.21 7.66 -11.84
C ASP A 60 0.35 8.05 -10.36
N PHE A 61 1.57 8.33 -9.94
CA PHE A 61 1.91 8.64 -8.56
C PHE A 61 1.42 10.02 -8.09
N ASN A 62 0.85 10.85 -8.96
CA ASN A 62 0.11 12.05 -8.54
C ASN A 62 -1.31 11.71 -8.06
N ARG A 63 -1.76 10.45 -8.25
CA ARG A 63 -3.11 9.98 -7.93
C ARG A 63 -3.05 8.64 -7.19
N VAL A 64 -2.62 8.69 -5.92
CA VAL A 64 -2.53 7.52 -5.04
C VAL A 64 -3.68 7.52 -4.03
N PHE A 65 -4.32 6.37 -3.88
CA PHE A 65 -5.43 6.16 -2.96
C PHE A 65 -5.16 4.95 -2.08
N ILE A 66 -5.62 4.99 -0.83
CA ILE A 66 -5.65 3.84 0.08
C ILE A 66 -7.10 3.55 0.48
N GLY A 67 -7.43 2.28 0.67
CA GLY A 67 -8.81 1.88 0.97
C GLY A 67 -8.92 0.44 1.45
N GLY A 68 -10.01 0.17 2.16
CA GLY A 68 -10.35 -1.16 2.66
C GLY A 68 -11.72 -1.14 3.32
N ASP A 69 -12.33 -2.31 3.45
CA ASP A 69 -13.62 -2.51 4.11
C ASP A 69 -13.45 -3.16 5.49
N SER A 70 -14.36 -2.88 6.42
CA SER A 70 -14.35 -3.46 7.77
C SER A 70 -12.98 -3.30 8.48
N ALA A 71 -12.30 -4.41 8.80
CA ALA A 71 -10.95 -4.40 9.36
C ALA A 71 -9.93 -3.70 8.45
N GLY A 72 -10.05 -3.85 7.12
CA GLY A 72 -9.24 -3.13 6.15
C GLY A 72 -9.48 -1.62 6.18
N GLY A 73 -10.68 -1.17 6.57
CA GLY A 73 -10.97 0.24 6.81
C GLY A 73 -10.25 0.78 8.04
N ASN A 74 -10.15 -0.02 9.11
CA ASN A 74 -9.34 0.33 10.27
C ASN A 74 -7.84 0.39 9.94
N ILE A 75 -7.33 -0.57 9.17
CA ILE A 75 -5.95 -0.53 8.66
C ILE A 75 -5.73 0.74 7.83
N THR A 76 -6.62 1.06 6.89
CA THR A 76 -6.56 2.26 6.04
C THR A 76 -6.49 3.54 6.89
N HIS A 77 -7.31 3.66 7.92
CA HIS A 77 -7.26 4.79 8.85
C HIS A 77 -5.89 4.93 9.50
N ASN A 78 -5.33 3.84 10.03
CA ASN A 78 -4.01 3.85 10.66
C ASN A 78 -2.90 4.20 9.65
N MET A 79 -2.96 3.71 8.41
CA MET A 79 -2.00 4.07 7.36
C MET A 79 -2.06 5.57 7.01
N ALA A 80 -3.26 6.14 6.92
CA ALA A 80 -3.42 7.57 6.68
C ALA A 80 -2.81 8.43 7.80
N MET A 81 -3.05 8.05 9.06
CA MET A 81 -2.47 8.73 10.22
C MET A 81 -0.94 8.60 10.24
N HIS A 82 -0.43 7.42 9.88
CA HIS A 82 1.00 7.15 9.84
C HIS A 82 1.70 7.96 8.73
N ALA A 83 1.11 8.08 7.54
CA ALA A 83 1.63 8.90 6.44
C ALA A 83 1.68 10.41 6.75
N GLY A 84 0.88 10.90 7.70
CA GLY A 84 0.98 12.27 8.20
C GLY A 84 2.17 12.49 9.15
N SER A 85 2.80 11.41 9.64
CA SER A 85 3.83 11.45 10.68
C SER A 85 5.19 10.92 10.20
N GLU A 86 5.20 10.00 9.24
CA GLU A 86 6.40 9.36 8.69
C GLU A 86 6.40 9.45 7.16
N SER A 87 7.57 9.73 6.58
CA SER A 87 7.74 9.77 5.13
C SER A 87 7.63 8.36 4.54
N LEU A 88 6.92 8.24 3.41
CA LEU A 88 6.84 7.00 2.62
C LEU A 88 8.12 6.70 1.84
N LEU A 89 9.00 7.70 1.70
CA LEU A 89 10.26 7.61 1.00
C LEU A 89 11.38 8.00 1.95
N GLU A 90 12.45 7.22 1.98
CA GLU A 90 13.71 7.64 2.56
C GLU A 90 14.33 8.67 1.60
N THR A 91 14.57 9.89 2.09
CA THR A 91 15.20 11.01 1.37
C THR A 91 16.71 10.94 1.43
#